data_AF-F2NCY5-F1
#
_entry.id   AF-F2NCY5-F1
#
_cell.length_a   1.000
_cell.length_b   1.000
_cell.length_c   1.000
_cell.angle_alpha   90.00
_cell.angle_beta   90.00
_cell.angle_gamma   90.00
#
_symmetry.space_group_name_H-M   'P 1'
#
loop_
_entity.id
_entity.type
_entity.pdbx_description
1 polymer ?
#
loop_
_entity_poly.entity_id
_entity_poly.type
_entity_poly.pdbx_seq_one_letter_code
_entity_poly.pdbx_strand_id
1 'polypeptide(L)' 'MPMWRDVLICTVGISLKADLERQAAPDCRQDLERCYAKGVAKKLLALNPDDRLCGSEINCTRPLYDRLCGSEINCTRPL' A
#
# COMPACT_ATOMS: atom_id res chain seq x y z
N MET A 1 24.73 16.78 -9.21
CA MET A 1 24.23 15.68 -10.07
C MET A 1 22.72 15.67 -9.97
N PRO A 2 21.96 15.66 -11.07
CA PRO A 2 20.52 15.53 -10.97
C PRO A 2 20.18 14.13 -10.45
N MET A 3 19.48 14.05 -9.32
CA MET A 3 18.95 12.78 -8.82
C MET A 3 17.81 12.35 -9.72
N TRP A 4 17.95 11.20 -10.36
CA TRP A 4 16.84 10.52 -11.01
C TRP A 4 15.91 9.99 -9.92
N ARG A 5 14.60 10.19 -10.08
CA ARG A 5 13.58 9.64 -9.19
C ARG A 5 12.89 8.49 -9.89
N ASP A 6 12.83 7.35 -9.23
CA ASP A 6 11.99 6.24 -9.66
C ASP A 6 10.51 6.63 -9.47
N VAL A 7 9.70 6.43 -10.52
CA VAL A 7 8.27 6.77 -10.51
C VAL A 7 7.45 5.52 -10.71
N LEU A 8 6.56 5.25 -9.75
CA LEU A 8 5.59 4.17 -9.82
C LEU A 8 4.20 4.74 -10.05
N ILE A 9 3.56 4.34 -11.15
CA ILE A 9 2.19 4.72 -11.47
C ILE A 9 1.27 3.56 -11.09
N CYS A 10 0.32 3.82 -10.19
CA CYS A 10 -0.65 2.83 -9.73
C CYS A 10 -2.06 3.41 -9.80
N THR A 11 -2.99 2.68 -10.39
CA THR A 11 -4.42 3.04 -10.41
C THR A 11 -5.09 2.62 -9.11
N VAL A 12 -5.95 3.47 -8.57
CA VAL A 12 -6.75 3.16 -7.38
C VAL A 12 -8.05 2.47 -7.79
N GLY A 13 -8.28 1.27 -7.28
CA GLY A 13 -9.51 0.50 -7.43
C GLY A 13 -10.33 0.41 -6.14
N ILE A 14 -11.21 -0.59 -6.08
CA ILE A 14 -12.14 -0.82 -4.95
C ILE A 14 -11.80 -2.05 -4.10
N SER A 15 -10.64 -2.67 -4.35
CA SER A 15 -10.22 -3.93 -3.70
C SER A 15 -10.25 -3.80 -2.16
N LEU A 16 -9.63 -2.75 -1.65
CA LEU A 16 -9.59 -2.43 -0.23
C LEU A 16 -10.98 -2.30 0.40
N LYS A 17 -11.90 -1.61 -0.28
CA LYS A 17 -13.28 -1.47 0.19
C LYS A 17 -13.96 -2.84 0.27
N ALA A 18 -13.86 -3.64 -0.78
CA ALA A 18 -14.48 -4.97 -0.83
C ALA A 18 -13.89 -5.93 0.22
N ASP A 19 -12.61 -5.79 0.56
CA ASP A 19 -11.96 -6.58 1.61
C ASP A 19 -12.40 -6.11 3.01
N LEU A 20 -12.51 -4.80 3.24
CA LEU A 20 -13.05 -4.27 4.49
C LEU A 20 -14.50 -4.69 4.73
N GLU A 21 -15.31 -4.74 3.69
CA GLU A 21 -16.70 -5.21 3.79
C GLU A 21 -16.80 -6.72 4.11
N ARG A 22 -15.83 -7.53 3.66
CA ARG A 22 -15.83 -9.00 3.83
C ARG A 22 -15.11 -9.49 5.09
N GLN A 23 -13.97 -8.90 5.44
CA GLN A 23 -13.00 -9.46 6.39
C GLN A 23 -12.44 -8.45 7.39
N ALA A 24 -12.94 -7.21 7.45
CA ALA A 24 -12.36 -6.23 8.34
C ALA A 24 -12.27 -6.75 9.78
N ALA A 25 -11.09 -6.54 10.38
CA ALA A 25 -10.97 -6.46 11.82
C ALA A 25 -12.18 -5.65 12.34
N PRO A 26 -12.90 -6.14 13.37
CA PRO A 26 -14.23 -5.67 13.74
C PRO A 26 -14.37 -4.14 13.81
N ASP A 27 -13.26 -3.44 14.07
CA ASP A 27 -13.18 -1.99 14.23
C ASP A 27 -13.19 -1.18 12.91
N CYS A 28 -12.68 -1.69 11.78
CA CYS A 28 -12.68 -0.93 10.52
C CYS A 28 -14.05 -0.93 9.84
N ARG A 29 -14.80 -2.03 9.97
CA ARG A 29 -16.15 -2.16 9.42
C ARG A 29 -17.11 -1.17 10.05
N GLN A 30 -17.06 -1.02 11.38
CA GLN A 30 -17.94 -0.10 12.09
C GLN A 30 -17.72 1.35 11.68
N ASP A 31 -16.46 1.77 11.49
CA ASP A 31 -16.16 3.12 11.00
C ASP A 31 -16.60 3.31 9.54
N LEU A 32 -16.47 2.26 8.70
CA LEU A 32 -16.93 2.28 7.32
C LEU A 32 -18.46 2.43 7.22
N GLU A 33 -19.22 1.67 8.01
CA GLU A 33 -20.69 1.73 8.08
C GLU A 33 -21.18 3.10 8.59
N ARG A 34 -20.39 3.77 9.43
CA ARG A 34 -20.66 5.13 9.93
C ARG A 34 -20.18 6.23 8.97
N CYS A 35 -19.69 5.89 7.79
CA CYS A 35 -19.07 6.81 6.82
C CYS A 35 -17.91 7.63 7.43
N TYR A 36 -17.21 7.08 8.43
CA TYR A 36 -16.12 7.76 9.13
C TYR A 36 -14.77 7.46 8.47
N ALA A 37 -14.57 8.00 7.27
CA ALA A 37 -13.38 7.74 6.44
C ALA A 37 -12.05 8.02 7.16
N LYS A 38 -11.98 9.06 8.00
CA LYS A 38 -10.78 9.40 8.77
C LYS A 38 -10.41 8.32 9.79
N GLY A 39 -11.40 7.69 10.42
CA GLY A 39 -11.18 6.58 11.36
C GLY A 39 -10.62 5.36 10.66
N VAL A 40 -11.24 4.99 9.53
CA VAL A 40 -10.77 3.90 8.67
C VAL A 40 -9.32 4.14 8.24
N ALA A 41 -9.00 5.34 7.73
CA ALA A 41 -7.64 5.66 7.29
C ALA A 41 -6.60 5.56 8.41
N LYS A 42 -6.89 6.07 9.61
CA LYS A 42 -5.98 5.96 10.76
C LYS A 42 -5.72 4.52 11.16
N LYS A 43 -6.75 3.67 11.15
CA LYS A 43 -6.64 2.25 11.48
C LYS A 43 -5.82 1.50 10.43
N LEU A 44 -6.07 1.76 9.14
CA LEU A 44 -5.28 1.20 8.05
C LEU A 44 -3.80 1.61 8.12
N LEU A 45 -3.51 2.86 8.47
CA LEU A 45 -2.13 3.35 8.64
C LEU A 45 -1.37 2.70 9.80
N ALA A 46 -2.07 2.06 10.74
CA ALA A 46 -1.46 1.33 11.85
C ALA A 46 -1.14 -0.13 11.49
N LEU A 47 -1.60 -0.63 10.34
CA LEU A 47 -1.33 -1.99 9.88
C LEU A 47 0.09 -2.10 9.30
N ASN A 48 0.70 -3.29 9.41
CA ASN A 48 1.92 -3.56 8.68
C ASN A 48 1.56 -3.78 7.19
N PRO A 49 2.18 -3.05 6.24
CA PRO A 49 1.95 -3.27 4.81
C PRO A 49 2.25 -4.71 4.35
N ASP A 50 3.05 -5.47 5.10
CA ASP A 50 3.36 -6.87 4.80
C ASP A 50 2.20 -7.84 5.14
N ASP A 51 1.22 -7.40 5.95
CA ASP A 51 0.07 -8.22 6.38
C ASP A 51 -0.97 -8.44 5.26
N ARG A 52 -0.77 -7.81 4.09
CA ARG A 52 -1.64 -7.88 2.90
C ARG A 52 -3.09 -7.38 3.08
N LEU A 53 -3.37 -6.67 4.17
CA LEU A 53 -4.70 -6.10 4.46
C LEU A 53 -4.88 -4.65 3.99
N CYS A 54 -3.88 -4.10 3.30
CA CYS A 54 -3.83 -2.68 2.90
C CYS A 54 -4.37 -2.40 1.48
N GLY A 55 -5.01 -3.40 0.86
CA GLY A 55 -5.53 -3.32 -0.51
C GLY A 55 -4.52 -3.73 -1.58
N SER A 56 -5.02 -4.08 -2.77
CA SER A 56 -4.21 -4.62 -3.86
C SER A 56 -3.10 -3.67 -4.31
N GLU A 57 -3.33 -2.36 -4.23
CA GLU A 57 -2.38 -1.33 -4.60
C GLU A 57 -1.12 -1.40 -3.73
N ILE A 58 -1.28 -1.45 -2.40
CA ILE A 58 -0.15 -1.58 -1.48
C ILE A 58 0.49 -2.97 -1.60
N ASN A 59 -0.33 -4.02 -1.70
CA ASN A 59 0.13 -5.39 -1.76
C ASN A 59 0.99 -5.69 -3.00
N CYS A 60 0.73 -5.02 -4.12
CA CYS A 60 1.52 -5.16 -5.35
C CYS A 60 2.76 -4.28 -5.36
N THR A 61 2.71 -3.09 -4.73
CA THR A 61 3.80 -2.11 -4.78
C THR A 61 4.87 -2.34 -3.72
N ARG A 62 4.50 -2.84 -2.54
CA ARG A 62 5.45 -3.11 -1.45
C ARG A 62 6.56 -4.11 -1.83
N PRO A 63 6.27 -5.28 -2.44
CA PRO A 63 7.34 -6.19 -2.85
C PRO A 63 8.23 -5.63 -3.97
N LEU A 64 7.70 -4.75 -4.83
CA LEU A 64 8.49 -4.06 -5.85
C LEU A 64 9.47 -3.09 -5.21
N TYR A 65 9.01 -2.31 -4.22
CA TYR A 65 9.86 -1.43 -3.44
C TYR A 65 10.97 -2.22 -2.74
N ASP A 66 10.65 -3.32 -2.06
CA ASP A 66 11.65 -4.14 -1.35
C ASP A 66 12.68 -4.75 -2.30
N ARG A 67 12.26 -5.16 -3.52
CA ARG A 67 13.20 -5.62 -4.56
C ARG A 67 14.10 -4.50 -5.06
N LEU A 68 13.57 -3.29 -5.25
CA LEU A 68 14.35 -2.18 -5.80
C LEU A 68 15.28 -1.56 -4.75
N CYS A 69 14.84 -1.43 -3.50
CA CYS A 69 15.62 -0.83 -2.42
C CYS A 69 16.50 -1.83 -1.66
N GLY A 70 16.14 -3.12 -1.63
CA GLY A 70 16.99 -4.19 -1.09
C GLY A 70 18.12 -4.62 -2.03
N SER A 71 18.10 -4.14 -3.28
CA SER A 71 19.16 -4.34 -4.26
C SER A 71 20.19 -3.21 -4.21
N GLU A 72 21.11 -3.24 -3.26
CA GLU A 72 22.41 -2.54 -3.40
C GLU A 72 23.29 -3.21 -4.48
N ILE A 73 22.76 -3.56 -5.66
CA ILE A 73 23.52 -4.25 -6.70
C ILE A 73 23.58 -3.38 -7.97
N ASN A 74 24.70 -2.66 -8.05
CA ASN A 74 25.38 -2.19 -9.26
C ASN A 74 24.63 -1.21 -10.18
N CYS A 75 24.45 0.03 -9.73
CA CYS A 75 24.38 1.18 -10.64
C CYS A 75 25.79 1.69 -11.00
N THR A 76 26.62 0.82 -11.57
CA THR A 76 27.67 1.23 -12.51
C THR A 76 27.31 0.66 -13.86
N ARG A 77 26.57 1.41 -14.68
CA ARG A 77 26.72 1.38 -16.14
C ARG A 77 26.01 2.55 -16.80
N PRO A 78 26.72 3.36 -17.60
CA PRO A 78 26.12 4.12 -18.67
C PRO A 78 25.79 3.18 -19.84
N LEU A 79 24.69 3.46 -20.55
CA LEU A 79 24.51 3.13 -21.96
C LEU A 79 24.25 4.44 -22.70
#